data_AF-A0A7X4Y3D6-F1
#
_entry.id   AF-A0A7X4Y3D6-F1
#
_cell.length_a   1.000
_cell.length_b   1.000
_cell.length_c   1.000
_cell.angle_alpha   90.00
_cell.angle_beta   90.00
_cell.angle_gamma   90.00
#
_symmetry.space_group_name_H-M   'P 1'
#
loop_
_entity.id
_entity.type
_entity.pdbx_description
1 polymer ?
#
loop_
_entity_poly.entity_id
_entity_poly.type
_entity_poly.pdbx_seq_one_letter_code
_entity_poly.pdbx_strand_id
1 'polypeptide(L)' 'FKGWDRQIGIGVYDIHSPAIPDKNSIRQILERAMKVLPVELLWVNPDCGLKTRRWEEVVPALKNMVECAEELRKELVSV' A
#
# COMPACT_ATOMS: atom_id res chain seq x y z
N PHE A 1 -4.87 19.08 -3.09
CA PHE A 1 -5.25 18.35 -1.86
C PHE A 1 -5.38 19.21 -0.60
N LYS A 2 -4.97 20.50 -0.59
CA LYS A 2 -5.28 21.38 0.55
C LYS A 2 -6.80 21.48 0.76
N GLY A 3 -7.29 20.95 1.87
CA GLY A 3 -8.70 20.97 2.26
C GLY A 3 -9.41 19.61 2.32
N TRP A 4 -8.78 18.52 1.88
CA TRP A 4 -9.32 17.18 2.09
C TRP A 4 -8.89 16.65 3.46
N ASP A 5 -9.86 16.36 4.33
CA ASP A 5 -9.68 15.98 5.73
C ASP A 5 -10.09 14.53 6.04
N ARG A 6 -10.45 13.76 5.01
CA ARG A 6 -10.88 12.37 5.16
C ARG A 6 -9.77 11.39 4.77
N GLN A 7 -9.91 10.16 5.23
CA GLN A 7 -8.97 9.09 4.91
C GLN A 7 -9.04 8.66 3.43
N ILE A 8 -7.92 8.23 2.86
CA ILE A 8 -7.77 7.77 1.47
C ILE A 8 -6.97 6.47 1.44
N GLY A 9 -7.49 5.48 0.72
CA GLY A 9 -6.79 4.22 0.43
C GLY A 9 -5.97 4.31 -0.85
N ILE A 10 -4.66 4.08 -0.74
CA ILE A 10 -3.75 4.04 -1.89
C ILE A 10 -3.64 2.60 -2.38
N GLY A 11 -4.04 2.41 -3.64
CA GLY A 11 -3.82 1.17 -4.39
C GLY A 11 -2.33 0.97 -4.66
N VAL A 12 -1.76 -0.12 -4.12
CA VAL A 12 -0.32 -0.46 -4.26
C VAL A 12 -0.08 -1.79 -4.96
N TYR A 13 -1.15 -2.50 -5.29
CA TYR A 13 -1.11 -3.80 -5.93
C TYR A 13 -2.08 -3.79 -7.11
N ASP A 14 -1.52 -3.83 -8.32
CA ASP A 14 -2.25 -4.02 -9.56
C ASP A 14 -2.84 -5.44 -9.61
N ILE A 15 -4.09 -5.53 -9.18
CA ILE A 15 -4.83 -6.79 -9.14
C ILE A 15 -5.20 -7.31 -10.53
N HIS A 16 -4.93 -6.57 -11.61
CA HIS A 16 -5.18 -7.02 -12.99
C HIS A 16 -3.97 -7.72 -13.62
N SER A 17 -2.79 -7.56 -13.01
CA SER A 17 -1.58 -8.31 -13.33
C SER A 17 -1.42 -9.56 -12.45
N PRO A 18 -0.83 -10.67 -12.96
CA PRO A 18 -0.40 -11.80 -12.13
C PRO A 18 0.91 -11.52 -11.36
N ALA A 19 1.56 -10.37 -11.60
CA ALA A 19 2.80 -10.02 -10.94
C ALA A 19 2.58 -9.84 -9.43
N ILE A 20 3.46 -10.47 -8.64
CA ILE A 20 3.51 -10.27 -7.20
C ILE A 20 4.33 -9.00 -6.95
N PRO A 21 3.76 -7.92 -6.39
CA PRO A 21 4.52 -6.72 -6.08
C PRO A 21 5.54 -7.03 -4.98
N ASP A 22 6.79 -6.63 -5.21
CA ASP A 22 7.80 -6.66 -4.17
C ASP A 22 7.61 -5.49 -3.19
N LYS A 23 8.21 -5.64 -2.01
CA LYS A 23 8.09 -4.67 -0.91
C LYS A 23 8.65 -3.28 -1.28
N ASN A 24 9.71 -3.20 -2.07
CA ASN A 24 10.33 -1.92 -2.44
C ASN A 24 9.42 -1.15 -3.41
N SER A 25 8.80 -1.84 -4.37
CA SER A 25 7.82 -1.24 -5.27
C SER A 25 6.65 -0.62 -4.50
N ILE A 26 6.10 -1.35 -3.52
CA ILE A 26 5.04 -0.85 -2.64
C ILE A 26 5.52 0.37 -1.84
N ARG A 27 6.72 0.30 -1.25
CA ARG A 27 7.31 1.40 -0.47
C ARG A 27 7.42 2.68 -1.30
N GLN A 28 7.91 2.59 -2.54
CA GLN A 28 8.03 3.75 -3.42
C GLN A 28 6.69 4.40 -3.77
N ILE A 29 5.60 3.62 -3.86
CA ILE A 29 4.25 4.17 -4.05
C ILE A 29 3.83 4.93 -2.79
N LEU A 30 3.98 4.32 -1.61
CA LEU A 30 3.59 4.93 -0.34
C LEU A 30 4.41 6.19 -0.03
N GLU A 31 5.72 6.19 -0.27
CA GLU A 31 6.57 7.38 -0.11
C GLU A 31 6.14 8.54 -1.00
N ARG A 32 5.67 8.27 -2.22
CA ARG A 32 5.10 9.30 -3.09
C ARG A 32 3.78 9.82 -2.53
N ALA A 33 2.93 8.95 -1.99
CA ALA A 33 1.67 9.35 -1.37
C ALA A 33 1.90 10.21 -0.11
N MET A 34 2.87 9.84 0.75
CA MET A 34 3.21 10.59 1.97
C MET A 34 3.76 12.00 1.69
N LYS A 35 4.27 12.28 0.47
CA LYS A 35 4.69 13.63 0.08
C LYS A 35 3.52 14.58 -0.18
N VAL A 36 2.31 14.05 -0.38
CA VAL A 36 1.13 14.83 -0.79
C VAL A 36 -0.06 14.71 0.16
N LEU A 37 -0.11 13.66 0.98
CA LEU A 37 -1.17 13.40 1.95
C LEU A 37 -0.57 13.21 3.36
N PRO A 38 -1.19 13.80 4.41
CA PRO A 38 -0.84 13.49 5.80
C PRO A 38 -0.94 11.99 6.06
N VAL A 39 0.02 11.44 6.80
CA VAL A 39 0.15 9.99 6.98
C VAL A 39 -1.02 9.40 7.77
N GLU A 40 -1.56 10.17 8.70
CA GLU A 40 -2.75 9.84 9.49
C GLU A 40 -4.03 9.66 8.66
N LEU A 41 -4.04 10.16 7.41
CA LEU A 41 -5.14 9.98 6.47
C LEU A 41 -4.92 8.82 5.48
N LEU A 42 -3.75 8.18 5.50
CA LEU A 42 -3.38 7.16 4.51
C LEU A 42 -3.75 5.74 4.95
N TRP A 43 -4.45 5.03 4.07
CA TRP A 43 -4.58 3.58 4.09
C TRP A 43 -3.81 2.97 2.92
N VAL A 44 -3.43 1.71 3.07
CA VAL A 44 -2.79 0.90 2.03
C VAL A 44 -3.69 -0.29 1.70
N ASN A 45 -3.94 -0.51 0.42
CA ASN A 45 -4.81 -1.58 -0.06
C ASN A 45 -4.45 -1.97 -1.52
N PRO A 46 -4.97 -3.10 -2.03
CA PRO A 46 -4.91 -3.40 -3.46
C PRO A 46 -5.78 -2.43 -4.27
N ASP A 47 -5.55 -2.37 -5.58
CA ASP A 47 -6.32 -1.49 -6.48
C ASP A 47 -7.82 -1.79 -6.49
N CYS A 48 -8.18 -3.07 -6.36
CA CYS A 48 -9.57 -3.53 -6.34
C CYS A 48 -9.69 -4.90 -5.63
N GLY A 49 -10.82 -5.57 -5.80
CA GLY A 49 -11.06 -6.91 -5.27
C GLY A 49 -10.19 -7.99 -5.92
N LEU A 50 -9.98 -9.09 -5.19
CA LEU A 50 -9.05 -10.16 -5.56
C LEU A 50 -9.72 -11.36 -6.25
N LYS A 51 -10.98 -11.24 -6.68
CA LYS A 51 -11.79 -12.34 -7.24
C LYS A 51 -11.12 -13.05 -8.42
N THR A 52 -10.31 -12.34 -9.20
CA THR A 52 -9.68 -12.83 -10.42
C THR A 52 -8.27 -13.38 -10.19
N ARG A 53 -7.75 -13.36 -8.95
CA ARG A 53 -6.38 -13.76 -8.58
C ARG A 53 -6.36 -15.14 -7.93
N ARG A 54 -5.20 -15.79 -7.98
CA ARG A 54 -4.96 -17.10 -7.36
C ARG A 54 -4.32 -16.94 -5.99
N TRP A 55 -4.53 -17.89 -5.09
CA TRP A 55 -3.96 -17.83 -3.74
C TRP A 55 -2.43 -17.79 -3.73
N GLU A 56 -1.78 -18.47 -4.69
CA GLU A 56 -0.32 -18.43 -4.89
C GLU A 56 0.22 -17.03 -5.26
N GLU A 57 -0.63 -16.16 -5.81
CA GLU A 57 -0.31 -14.77 -6.13
C GLU A 57 -0.69 -13.84 -4.96
N VAL A 58 -1.91 -14.04 -4.42
CA VAL A 58 -2.53 -13.16 -3.41
C VAL A 58 -1.77 -13.18 -2.10
N VAL A 59 -1.45 -14.36 -1.57
CA VAL A 59 -0.82 -14.49 -0.25
C VAL A 59 0.52 -13.77 -0.18
N PRO A 60 1.48 -13.99 -1.09
CA PRO A 60 2.75 -13.26 -1.05
C PRO A 60 2.57 -11.76 -1.34
N ALA A 61 1.66 -11.36 -2.23
CA ALA A 61 1.39 -9.94 -2.51
C ALA A 61 0.88 -9.19 -1.27
N LEU A 62 -0.11 -9.76 -0.58
CA LEU A 62 -0.66 -9.16 0.64
C LEU A 62 0.34 -9.21 1.79
N LYS A 63 1.16 -10.27 1.89
CA LYS A 63 2.23 -10.35 2.89
C LYS A 63 3.24 -9.22 2.71
N ASN A 64 3.74 -9.02 1.48
CA ASN A 64 4.67 -7.92 1.17
C ASN A 64 4.05 -6.55 1.47
N MET A 65 2.76 -6.37 1.18
CA MET A 65 2.03 -5.13 1.46
C MET A 65 1.92 -4.84 2.96
N VAL A 66 1.56 -5.83 3.77
CA VAL A 66 1.46 -5.68 5.22
C VAL A 66 2.84 -5.45 5.84
N GLU A 67 3.85 -6.22 5.45
CA GLU A 67 5.23 -6.04 5.94
C GLU A 67 5.77 -4.64 5.63
N CYS A 68 5.55 -4.12 4.41
CA CYS A 68 5.91 -2.76 4.05
C CYS A 68 5.26 -1.72 4.98
N ALA A 69 3.95 -1.88 5.24
CA ALA A 69 3.21 -0.99 6.11
C ALA A 69 3.71 -1.04 7.56
N GLU A 70 4.06 -2.22 8.07
CA GLU A 70 4.64 -2.38 9.41
C GLU A 70 6.01 -1.73 9.54
N GLU A 71 6.88 -1.86 8.52
CA GLU A 71 8.20 -1.21 8.48
C GLU A 71 8.06 0.30 8.51
N LEU A 72 7.22 0.86 7.65
CA LEU A 72 6.98 2.31 7.61
C LEU A 72 6.40 2.82 8.94
N ARG A 73 5.46 2.11 9.57
CA ARG A 73 4.93 2.50 10.89
C ARG A 73 6.02 2.56 11.95
N LYS A 74 6.96 1.60 11.97
CA LYS A 74 8.09 1.62 12.93
C LYS A 74 8.97 2.84 12.71
N GLU A 75 9.26 3.18 11.45
CA GLU A 75 10.06 4.35 11.11
C GLU A 75 9.38 5.66 11.52
N LEU A 76 8.07 5.76 11.33
CA LEU A 76 7.28 6.95 11.67
C LEU A 76 7.12 7.19 13.18
N VAL A 77 7.20 6.13 14.00
CA VAL A 77 7.18 6.23 15.47
C VAL A 77 8.56 6.59 16.04
N SER A 78 9.63 6.39 15.27
CA SER A 78 11.01 6.61 15.70
C SER A 78 11.50 8.06 15.47
N VAL A 79 10.59 8.97 15.13
CA VAL A 79 10.81 10.39 14.84
C VAL A 79 9.96 11.22 15.78
#